data_AF-A0A9P4VX64-F1
#
_entry.id   AF-A0A9P4VX64-F1
#
_cell.length_a   1.000
_cell.length_b   1.000
_cell.length_c   1.000
_cell.angle_alpha   90.00
_cell.angle_beta   90.00
_cell.angle_gamma   90.00
#
_symmetry.space_group_name_H-M   'P 1'
#
loop_
_entity.id
_entity.type
_entity.pdbx_description
1 polymer ?
#
loop_
_entity_poly.entity_id
_entity_poly.type
_entity_poly.pdbx_seq_one_letter_code
_entity_poly.pdbx_strand_id
1 'polypeptide(L)'
;MPATTSTAPTTCSSELDLPLFTIQPVPHKGKGLVTHCNIARGTRILAENPLFICSTLQGMSSLESEIPSKLKSLPKDQQRQFLSLHNSYPTKYPFSGIQKTNALPCGPDSILSDVYPNICLINHSWSPNAHHSWNSDMGYEIIHAIRSISVGEEIKFLDNWIGDSLCVMTVPEKCLAYCYTLLKNLQAEFEDSTHVLITRLYYDASQIAITHGDQARASIFAKRAYETRVVCEGKDSPETGEMKCWMITPANHRNFGASRRWKTTKKMVPKGTNPDQFEEWLWRRGK
;
A
#
# COMPACT_ATOMS: atom_id res chain seq x y z
N MET A 1 55.81 -14.79 -10.21
CA MET A 1 54.36 -14.92 -10.47
C MET A 1 53.72 -15.47 -9.21
N PRO A 2 53.20 -14.64 -8.27
CA PRO A 2 52.48 -15.15 -7.12
C PRO A 2 50.98 -15.27 -7.45
N ALA A 3 50.40 -16.41 -7.09
CA ALA A 3 48.99 -16.71 -7.24
C ALA A 3 48.16 -15.82 -6.30
N THR A 4 47.26 -15.03 -6.87
CA THR A 4 46.26 -14.25 -6.14
C THR A 4 45.12 -15.17 -5.70
N THR A 5 45.09 -15.50 -4.42
CA THR A 5 43.93 -16.11 -3.76
C THR A 5 42.76 -15.13 -3.78
N SER A 6 41.81 -15.36 -4.67
CA SER A 6 40.50 -14.72 -4.68
C SER A 6 39.67 -15.29 -3.52
N THR A 7 39.52 -14.51 -2.46
CA THR A 7 38.53 -14.77 -1.41
C THR A 7 37.16 -14.36 -1.94
N ALA A 8 36.37 -15.34 -2.37
CA ALA A 8 34.96 -15.17 -2.63
C ALA A 8 34.26 -14.72 -1.33
N PRO A 9 33.28 -13.79 -1.39
CA PRO A 9 32.49 -13.46 -0.22
C PRO A 9 31.67 -14.69 0.17
N THR A 10 31.90 -15.19 1.39
CA THR A 10 31.13 -16.24 2.02
C THR A 10 29.66 -15.85 2.05
N THR A 11 28.89 -16.35 1.09
CA THR A 11 27.43 -16.41 1.18
C THR A 11 27.10 -17.25 2.40
N CYS A 12 26.58 -16.60 3.43
CA CYS A 12 26.09 -17.24 4.64
C CYS A 12 24.87 -18.11 4.27
N SER A 13 25.10 -19.40 4.05
CA SER A 13 24.04 -20.40 4.01
C SER A 13 23.65 -20.77 5.44
N SER A 14 22.43 -20.36 5.83
CA SER A 14 21.47 -21.11 6.65
C SER A 14 21.99 -21.97 7.82
N GLU A 15 22.28 -21.41 9.00
CA GLU A 15 22.54 -22.26 10.17
C GLU A 15 22.08 -21.76 11.54
N LEU A 16 21.32 -20.67 11.61
CA LEU A 16 20.46 -20.39 12.76
C LEU A 16 19.16 -19.81 12.21
N ASP A 17 18.01 -20.35 12.61
CA ASP A 17 16.66 -19.79 12.36
C ASP A 17 16.48 -18.46 13.13
N LEU A 18 17.43 -17.54 12.95
CA LEU A 18 17.41 -16.24 13.59
C LEU A 18 16.36 -15.39 12.89
N PRO A 19 15.46 -14.76 13.66
CA PRO A 19 14.37 -13.98 13.09
C PRO A 19 14.93 -12.79 12.33
N LEU A 20 14.65 -12.63 11.02
CA LEU A 20 15.16 -11.58 10.12
C LEU A 20 15.09 -10.13 10.65
N PHE A 21 14.29 -9.91 11.69
CA PHE A 21 14.09 -8.62 12.34
C PHE A 21 13.91 -8.76 13.85
N THR A 22 13.93 -7.62 14.52
CA THR A 22 13.52 -7.45 15.91
C THR A 22 12.49 -6.32 16.01
N ILE A 23 11.58 -6.41 16.99
CA ILE A 23 10.65 -5.32 17.28
C ILE A 23 11.36 -4.31 18.17
N GLN A 24 11.45 -3.06 17.74
CA GLN A 24 12.15 -2.00 18.46
C GLN A 24 11.30 -0.73 18.54
N PRO A 25 11.47 0.11 19.57
CA PRO A 25 10.94 1.47 19.57
C PRO A 25 11.54 2.28 18.40
N VAL A 26 10.69 2.94 17.63
CA VAL A 26 11.10 3.84 16.54
C VAL A 26 10.70 5.27 16.93
N PRO A 27 11.65 6.22 16.96
CA PRO A 27 11.38 7.61 17.33
C PRO A 27 10.19 8.18 16.55
N HIS A 28 9.22 8.73 17.29
CA HIS A 28 8.00 9.35 16.77
C HIS A 28 7.02 8.40 16.02
N LYS A 29 7.30 7.09 15.94
CA LYS A 29 6.43 6.09 15.27
C LYS A 29 5.94 4.96 16.18
N GLY A 30 6.37 4.95 17.44
CA GLY A 30 6.00 3.89 18.38
C GLY A 30 6.94 2.70 18.26
N LYS A 31 6.46 1.56 17.76
CA LYS A 31 7.26 0.36 17.51
C LYS A 31 7.43 0.13 16.01
N GLY A 32 8.49 -0.56 15.64
CA GLY A 32 8.79 -0.92 14.26
C GLY A 32 9.58 -2.22 14.18
N LEU A 33 9.63 -2.80 12.99
CA LEU A 33 10.43 -3.98 12.71
C LEU A 33 11.78 -3.53 12.15
N VAL A 34 12.87 -3.84 12.86
CA VAL A 34 14.23 -3.43 12.49
C VAL A 34 15.04 -4.68 12.17
N THR A 35 15.68 -4.69 11.00
CA THR A 35 16.47 -5.84 10.54
C THR A 35 17.68 -6.08 11.44
N HIS A 36 18.01 -7.34 11.67
CA HIS A 36 19.22 -7.75 12.42
C HIS A 36 20.31 -8.32 11.50
N CYS A 37 20.01 -8.48 10.22
CA CYS A 37 20.92 -8.95 9.18
C CYS A 37 20.61 -8.24 7.86
N ASN A 38 21.51 -8.34 6.88
CA ASN A 38 21.21 -7.89 5.53
C ASN A 38 20.14 -8.81 4.91
N ILE A 39 19.10 -8.22 4.33
CA ILE A 39 18.04 -8.94 3.62
C ILE A 39 18.18 -8.65 2.14
N ALA A 40 18.34 -9.70 1.32
CA ALA A 40 18.39 -9.56 -0.12
C ALA A 40 17.00 -9.25 -0.69
N ARG A 41 16.96 -8.50 -1.80
CA ARG A 41 15.73 -8.31 -2.58
C ARG A 41 15.09 -9.67 -2.92
N GLY A 42 13.76 -9.75 -2.86
CA GLY A 42 12.98 -10.97 -3.11
C GLY A 42 12.86 -11.91 -1.90
N THR A 43 13.58 -11.66 -0.80
CA THR A 43 13.48 -12.49 0.41
C THR A 43 12.09 -12.37 1.03
N ARG A 44 11.47 -13.50 1.38
CA ARG A 44 10.27 -13.54 2.22
C ARG A 44 10.67 -13.22 3.66
N ILE A 45 10.27 -12.04 4.12
CA ILE A 45 10.61 -11.53 5.46
C ILE A 45 9.72 -12.18 6.51
N LEU A 46 8.42 -12.29 6.23
CA LEU A 46 7.45 -12.89 7.15
C LEU A 46 6.26 -13.47 6.37
N ALA A 47 5.64 -14.51 6.92
CA ALA A 47 4.31 -14.98 6.54
C ALA A 47 3.53 -15.24 7.84
N GLU A 48 2.38 -14.61 8.00
CA GLU A 48 1.70 -14.56 9.31
C GLU A 48 0.19 -14.65 9.16
N ASN A 49 -0.42 -15.52 9.98
CA ASN A 49 -1.87 -15.64 10.08
C ASN A 49 -2.45 -14.43 10.82
N PRO A 50 -3.65 -13.97 10.45
CA PRO A 50 -4.32 -12.92 11.18
C PRO A 50 -4.65 -13.38 12.61
N LEU A 51 -4.62 -12.45 13.57
CA LEU A 51 -5.19 -12.65 14.90
C LEU A 51 -6.69 -12.95 14.78
N PHE A 52 -7.37 -12.20 13.91
CA PHE A 52 -8.76 -12.43 13.53
C PHE A 52 -9.14 -11.56 12.31
N ILE A 53 -10.23 -11.97 11.66
CA ILE A 53 -10.80 -11.33 10.47
C ILE A 53 -12.10 -10.60 10.86
N CYS A 54 -12.30 -9.38 10.34
CA CYS A 54 -13.52 -8.59 10.49
C CYS A 54 -14.01 -8.05 9.14
N SER A 55 -15.28 -7.67 9.02
CA SER A 55 -15.78 -7.01 7.82
C SER A 55 -15.52 -5.51 7.85
N THR A 56 -15.01 -4.95 6.74
CA THR A 56 -14.77 -3.52 6.54
C THR A 56 -16.06 -2.71 6.38
N LEU A 57 -17.19 -3.38 6.11
CA LEU A 57 -18.50 -2.74 5.96
C LEU A 57 -19.13 -2.34 7.31
N GLN A 58 -18.59 -2.87 8.41
CA GLN A 58 -19.12 -2.59 9.74
C GLN A 58 -18.74 -1.19 10.23
N GLY A 59 -19.72 -0.51 10.83
CA GLY A 59 -19.49 0.72 11.58
C GLY A 59 -18.69 0.46 12.86
N MET A 60 -18.09 1.52 13.43
CA MET A 60 -17.28 1.39 14.65
C MET A 60 -18.04 0.78 15.83
N SER A 61 -19.34 1.07 16.00
CA SER A 61 -20.09 0.48 17.12
C SER A 61 -20.28 -1.03 17.00
N SER A 62 -20.46 -1.52 15.76
CA SER A 62 -20.61 -2.95 15.47
C SER A 62 -19.30 -3.69 15.73
N LEU A 63 -18.19 -3.15 15.20
CA LEU A 63 -16.84 -3.68 15.46
C LEU A 63 -16.53 -3.71 16.96
N GLU A 64 -16.89 -2.67 17.71
CA GLU A 64 -16.60 -2.59 19.14
C GLU A 64 -17.30 -3.69 19.94
N SER A 65 -18.47 -4.13 19.46
CA SER A 65 -19.24 -5.20 20.08
C SER A 65 -18.70 -6.58 19.70
N GLU A 66 -18.16 -6.74 18.50
CA GLU A 66 -17.68 -8.02 17.95
C GLU A 66 -16.25 -8.38 18.43
N ILE A 67 -15.31 -7.43 18.34
CA ILE A 67 -13.87 -7.66 18.60
C ILE A 67 -13.60 -8.28 19.98
N PRO A 68 -14.24 -7.86 21.09
CA PRO A 68 -13.98 -8.46 22.40
C PRO A 68 -14.22 -9.97 22.46
N SER A 69 -15.23 -10.47 21.72
CA SER A 69 -15.52 -11.91 21.67
C SER A 69 -14.41 -12.68 20.96
N LYS A 70 -13.93 -12.16 19.82
CA LYS A 70 -12.81 -12.72 19.05
C LYS A 70 -11.52 -12.69 19.86
N LEU A 71 -11.21 -11.57 20.50
CA LEU A 71 -10.04 -11.45 21.38
C LEU A 71 -10.08 -12.46 22.53
N LYS A 72 -11.25 -12.65 23.16
CA LYS A 72 -11.39 -13.59 24.27
C LYS A 72 -11.07 -15.03 23.87
N SER A 73 -11.32 -15.42 22.60
CA SER A 73 -10.95 -16.73 22.08
C SER A 73 -9.46 -16.91 21.76
N LEU A 74 -8.66 -15.83 21.73
CA LEU A 74 -7.22 -15.93 21.46
C LEU A 74 -6.40 -16.29 22.69
N PRO A 75 -5.20 -16.85 22.52
CA PRO A 75 -4.17 -16.92 23.55
C PRO A 75 -3.88 -15.55 24.23
N LYS A 76 -3.46 -15.59 25.49
CA LYS A 76 -3.30 -14.37 26.32
C LYS A 76 -2.19 -13.44 25.81
N ASP A 77 -1.15 -13.99 25.24
CA ASP A 77 -0.09 -13.28 24.52
C ASP A 77 -0.63 -12.55 23.29
N GLN A 78 -1.43 -13.20 22.45
CA GLN A 78 -2.07 -12.58 21.29
C GLN A 78 -3.08 -11.48 21.68
N GLN A 79 -3.85 -11.68 22.75
CA GLN A 79 -4.71 -10.64 23.33
C GLN A 79 -3.90 -9.39 23.71
N ARG A 80 -2.79 -9.58 24.42
CA ARG A 80 -1.89 -8.49 24.81
C ARG A 80 -1.25 -7.81 23.61
N GLN A 81 -0.90 -8.59 22.58
CA GLN A 81 -0.30 -8.07 21.36
C GLN A 81 -1.26 -7.12 20.63
N PHE A 82 -2.50 -7.54 20.39
CA PHE A 82 -3.54 -6.67 19.83
C PHE A 82 -3.71 -5.39 20.65
N LEU A 83 -3.85 -5.52 21.97
CA LEU A 83 -4.04 -4.39 22.89
C LEU A 83 -2.83 -3.44 22.96
N SER A 84 -1.67 -3.87 22.47
CA SER A 84 -0.44 -3.06 22.43
C SER A 84 -0.26 -2.30 21.11
N LEU A 85 -1.10 -2.57 20.10
CA LEU A 85 -1.07 -1.88 18.81
C LEU A 85 -1.50 -0.41 18.97
N HIS A 86 -1.08 0.43 18.03
CA HIS A 86 -1.41 1.85 18.05
C HIS A 86 -2.91 2.06 17.85
N ASN A 87 -3.49 3.06 18.54
CA ASN A 87 -4.88 3.45 18.39
C ASN A 87 -4.97 4.95 18.07
N SER A 88 -5.30 5.29 16.83
CA SER A 88 -5.50 6.69 16.43
C SER A 88 -6.90 7.24 16.80
N TYR A 89 -7.77 6.44 17.42
CA TYR A 89 -9.15 6.79 17.82
C TYR A 89 -9.41 6.52 19.32
N PRO A 90 -8.73 7.21 20.26
CA PRO A 90 -8.71 6.83 21.68
C PRO A 90 -9.99 7.12 22.48
N THR A 91 -11.06 7.64 21.88
CA THR A 91 -12.16 8.26 22.64
C THR A 91 -13.30 7.31 23.01
N LYS A 92 -13.99 6.70 22.04
CA LYS A 92 -15.28 5.99 22.28
C LYS A 92 -15.25 4.49 21.97
N TYR A 93 -14.37 4.06 21.06
CA TYR A 93 -14.34 2.70 20.54
C TYR A 93 -12.90 2.17 20.53
N PRO A 94 -12.33 1.82 21.71
CA PRO A 94 -10.92 1.42 21.81
C PRO A 94 -10.56 0.22 20.93
N PHE A 95 -11.39 -0.82 20.87
CA PHE A 95 -11.08 -2.01 20.07
C PHE A 95 -11.19 -1.73 18.57
N SER A 96 -12.25 -1.04 18.16
CA SER A 96 -12.48 -0.66 16.76
C SER A 96 -11.45 0.35 16.28
N GLY A 97 -11.00 1.24 17.17
CA GLY A 97 -9.95 2.20 16.90
C GLY A 97 -8.64 1.50 16.57
N ILE A 98 -8.25 0.51 17.37
CA ILE A 98 -7.08 -0.35 17.07
C ILE A 98 -7.28 -1.07 15.73
N GLN A 99 -8.43 -1.73 15.53
CA GLN A 99 -8.72 -2.43 14.27
C GLN A 99 -8.59 -1.50 13.07
N LYS A 100 -9.24 -0.33 13.08
CA LYS A 100 -9.20 0.62 11.97
C LYS A 100 -7.82 1.22 11.73
N THR A 101 -7.00 1.31 12.77
CA THR A 101 -5.65 1.86 12.68
C THR A 101 -4.68 0.87 12.04
N ASN A 102 -4.87 -0.44 12.23
CA ASN A 102 -3.85 -1.46 11.93
C ASN A 102 -4.28 -2.53 10.92
N ALA A 103 -5.58 -2.67 10.63
CA ALA A 103 -6.07 -3.76 9.80
C ALA A 103 -5.69 -3.58 8.34
N LEU A 104 -5.19 -4.66 7.72
CA LEU A 104 -4.94 -4.72 6.28
C LEU A 104 -6.11 -5.44 5.59
N PRO A 105 -6.49 -5.04 4.36
CA PRO A 105 -7.51 -5.76 3.61
C PRO A 105 -7.02 -7.17 3.22
N CYS A 106 -7.90 -8.17 3.24
CA CYS A 106 -7.59 -9.54 2.82
C CYS A 106 -7.54 -9.64 1.28
N GLY A 107 -6.65 -8.88 0.65
CA GLY A 107 -6.52 -8.75 -0.79
C GLY A 107 -7.25 -7.54 -1.39
N PRO A 108 -7.03 -7.29 -2.69
CA PRO A 108 -7.64 -6.18 -3.42
C PRO A 108 -9.17 -6.24 -3.37
N ASP A 109 -9.79 -5.13 -3.00
CA ASP A 109 -11.26 -4.94 -2.99
C ASP A 109 -12.03 -5.86 -2.02
N SER A 110 -11.31 -6.54 -1.13
CA SER A 110 -11.91 -7.36 -0.07
C SER A 110 -12.76 -6.51 0.88
N ILE A 111 -13.95 -7.01 1.19
CA ILE A 111 -14.80 -6.48 2.27
C ILE A 111 -14.39 -7.00 3.64
N LEU A 112 -13.28 -7.75 3.71
CA LEU A 112 -12.70 -8.30 4.92
C LEU A 112 -11.35 -7.61 5.21
N SER A 113 -11.06 -7.42 6.48
CA SER A 113 -9.78 -6.93 6.95
C SER A 113 -9.30 -7.65 8.20
N ASP A 114 -7.97 -7.68 8.29
CA ASP A 114 -7.23 -8.56 9.18
C ASP A 114 -6.24 -7.76 10.01
N VAL A 115 -6.13 -8.11 11.29
CA VAL A 115 -5.06 -7.59 12.16
C VAL A 115 -4.08 -8.70 12.45
N TYR A 116 -2.80 -8.37 12.34
CA TYR A 116 -1.69 -9.30 12.45
C TYR A 116 -0.84 -8.99 13.67
N PRO A 117 -0.23 -10.02 14.28
CA PRO A 117 0.66 -9.84 15.41
C PRO A 117 1.85 -8.91 15.11
N ASN A 118 2.60 -9.16 14.03
CA ASN A 118 3.83 -8.45 13.70
C ASN A 118 3.69 -7.53 12.49
N ILE A 119 2.94 -7.92 11.45
CA ILE A 119 2.80 -7.08 10.23
C ILE A 119 2.25 -5.69 10.56
N CYS A 120 1.33 -5.59 11.53
CA CYS A 120 0.76 -4.31 11.98
C CYS A 120 1.80 -3.35 12.61
N LEU A 121 3.01 -3.83 12.92
CA LEU A 121 4.12 -3.02 13.41
C LEU A 121 5.04 -2.52 12.29
N ILE A 122 4.85 -2.96 11.05
CA ILE A 122 5.60 -2.41 9.91
C ILE A 122 5.13 -0.98 9.72
N ASN A 123 6.04 -0.03 9.93
CA ASN A 123 5.69 1.37 9.75
C ASN A 123 5.52 1.70 8.27
N HIS A 124 4.54 2.55 7.99
CA HIS A 124 4.38 3.15 6.68
C HIS A 124 5.61 3.99 6.32
N SER A 125 6.12 3.79 5.11
CA SER A 125 7.06 4.72 4.49
C SER A 125 6.76 4.95 3.03
N TRP A 126 7.06 6.16 2.60
CA TRP A 126 6.94 6.55 1.21
C TRP A 126 8.17 6.22 0.35
N SER A 127 9.20 5.67 0.98
CA SER A 127 10.29 4.95 0.31
C SER A 127 10.33 3.54 0.92
N PRO A 128 9.35 2.69 0.59
CA PRO A 128 9.23 1.36 1.17
C PRO A 128 10.41 0.49 0.73
N ASN A 129 10.71 -0.50 1.56
CA ASN A 129 11.68 -1.55 1.26
C ASN A 129 11.07 -2.96 1.31
N ALA A 130 9.79 -3.06 1.69
CA ALA A 130 9.00 -4.27 1.65
C ALA A 130 7.61 -4.05 1.01
N HIS A 131 7.00 -5.13 0.54
CA HIS A 131 5.65 -5.21 -0.01
C HIS A 131 4.86 -6.31 0.70
N HIS A 132 3.57 -6.08 0.94
CA HIS A 132 2.66 -7.08 1.49
C HIS A 132 1.78 -7.69 0.39
N SER A 133 1.52 -8.99 0.48
CA SER A 133 0.63 -9.72 -0.42
C SER A 133 -0.17 -10.76 0.36
N TRP A 134 -1.50 -10.64 0.27
CA TRP A 134 -2.44 -11.62 0.82
C TRP A 134 -2.47 -12.89 -0.03
N ASN A 135 -2.33 -14.04 0.61
CA ASN A 135 -2.51 -15.34 -0.02
C ASN A 135 -3.90 -15.90 0.33
N SER A 136 -4.83 -15.85 -0.63
CA SER A 136 -6.21 -16.31 -0.45
C SER A 136 -6.33 -17.80 -0.19
N ASP A 137 -5.48 -18.61 -0.82
CA ASP A 137 -5.54 -20.08 -0.72
C ASP A 137 -5.11 -20.55 0.66
N MET A 138 -4.17 -19.83 1.28
CA MET A 138 -3.58 -20.19 2.55
C MET A 138 -4.10 -19.37 3.73
N GLY A 139 -4.78 -18.25 3.48
CA GLY A 139 -5.38 -17.40 4.52
C GLY A 139 -4.37 -16.63 5.38
N TYR A 140 -3.23 -16.24 4.81
CA TYR A 140 -2.22 -15.44 5.50
C TYR A 140 -1.63 -14.34 4.63
N GLU A 141 -1.02 -13.35 5.28
CA GLU A 141 -0.33 -12.24 4.64
C GLU A 141 1.17 -12.52 4.57
N ILE A 142 1.79 -12.12 3.46
CA ILE A 142 3.22 -12.33 3.21
C ILE A 142 3.90 -10.99 3.00
N ILE A 143 5.04 -10.79 3.66
CA ILE A 143 5.91 -9.64 3.45
C ILE A 143 7.18 -10.05 2.71
N HIS A 144 7.46 -9.41 1.59
CA HIS A 144 8.68 -9.60 0.81
C HIS A 144 9.51 -8.32 0.72
N ALA A 145 10.83 -8.46 0.71
CA ALA A 145 11.75 -7.35 0.42
C ALA A 145 11.69 -7.00 -1.08
N ILE A 146 11.42 -5.73 -1.42
CA ILE A 146 11.43 -5.23 -2.81
C ILE A 146 12.78 -4.58 -3.19
N ARG A 147 13.65 -4.38 -2.21
CA ARG A 147 15.06 -4.01 -2.40
C ARG A 147 15.90 -4.61 -1.29
N SER A 148 17.22 -4.58 -1.46
CA SER A 148 18.12 -4.95 -0.36
C SER A 148 17.90 -4.04 0.84
N ILE A 149 17.81 -4.64 2.03
CA ILE A 149 17.61 -3.96 3.32
C ILE A 149 18.86 -4.20 4.15
N SER A 150 19.52 -3.13 4.60
CA SER A 150 20.76 -3.27 5.37
C SER A 150 20.45 -3.58 6.82
N VAL A 151 21.34 -4.31 7.51
CA VAL A 151 21.26 -4.52 8.95
C VAL A 151 21.02 -3.20 9.71
N GLY A 152 20.08 -3.21 10.66
CA GLY A 152 19.68 -2.02 11.42
C GLY A 152 18.70 -1.10 10.67
N GLU A 153 18.36 -1.36 9.41
CA GLU A 153 17.32 -0.61 8.69
C GLU A 153 15.93 -1.08 9.14
N GLU A 154 15.01 -0.13 9.29
CA GLU A 154 13.59 -0.37 9.54
C GLU A 154 12.94 -1.01 8.31
N ILE A 155 12.22 -2.12 8.49
CA ILE A 155 11.32 -2.68 7.49
C ILE A 155 10.11 -1.76 7.41
N LYS A 156 9.84 -1.28 6.21
CA LYS A 156 8.78 -0.34 5.91
C LYS A 156 8.11 -0.77 4.63
N PHE A 157 6.80 -0.81 4.65
CA PHE A 157 6.00 -0.97 3.45
C PHE A 157 5.20 0.28 3.16
N LEU A 158 4.70 0.37 1.95
CA LEU A 158 3.64 1.30 1.65
C LEU A 158 2.37 0.68 2.19
N ASP A 159 1.71 1.39 3.09
CA ASP A 159 0.35 1.00 3.45
C ASP A 159 -0.53 1.18 2.20
N ASN A 160 -1.67 0.48 2.08
CA ASN A 160 -2.58 0.61 0.93
C ASN A 160 -3.28 2.00 0.83
N TRP A 161 -2.71 2.99 1.52
CA TRP A 161 -3.14 4.37 1.73
C TRP A 161 -3.00 5.29 0.52
N ILE A 162 -2.62 4.78 -0.66
CA ILE A 162 -2.90 5.55 -1.89
C ILE A 162 -4.42 5.78 -2.04
N GLY A 163 -5.25 4.98 -1.34
CA GLY A 163 -6.70 5.18 -1.17
C GLY A 163 -7.19 5.64 0.22
N ASP A 164 -6.32 5.96 1.19
CA ASP A 164 -6.81 6.42 2.51
C ASP A 164 -7.50 7.78 2.38
N SER A 165 -8.78 7.82 2.74
CA SER A 165 -9.61 9.00 2.50
C SER A 165 -9.13 10.21 3.31
N LEU A 166 -8.47 10.02 4.45
CA LEU A 166 -7.95 11.12 5.27
C LEU A 166 -6.68 11.73 4.64
N CYS A 167 -5.74 10.91 4.21
CA CYS A 167 -4.51 11.33 3.54
C CYS A 167 -4.79 11.97 2.19
N VAL A 168 -5.68 11.36 1.38
CA VAL A 168 -6.13 11.96 0.13
C VAL A 168 -6.72 13.35 0.42
N MET A 169 -7.58 13.51 1.43
CA MET A 169 -8.18 14.81 1.71
C MET A 169 -7.20 15.86 2.27
N THR A 170 -6.26 15.45 3.13
CA THR A 170 -5.38 16.37 3.87
C THR A 170 -4.09 16.69 3.11
N VAL A 171 -3.41 15.69 2.55
CA VAL A 171 -2.09 15.80 1.91
C VAL A 171 -2.04 15.19 0.49
N PRO A 172 -2.95 15.58 -0.42
CA PRO A 172 -3.07 14.95 -1.74
C PRO A 172 -1.85 15.14 -2.63
N GLU A 173 -1.11 16.24 -2.50
CA GLU A 173 0.13 16.49 -3.25
C GLU A 173 1.18 15.43 -2.95
N LYS A 174 1.30 15.05 -1.67
CA LYS A 174 2.19 13.99 -1.24
C LYS A 174 1.73 12.66 -1.82
N CYS A 175 0.46 12.31 -1.64
CA CYS A 175 -0.11 11.06 -2.17
C CYS A 175 0.14 10.88 -3.68
N LEU A 176 -0.05 11.94 -4.47
CA LEU A 176 0.19 11.92 -5.90
C LEU A 176 1.68 11.82 -6.26
N ALA A 177 2.55 12.54 -5.55
CA ALA A 177 4.01 12.43 -5.74
C ALA A 177 4.50 11.00 -5.44
N TYR A 178 3.87 10.30 -4.50
CA TYR A 178 4.23 8.92 -4.18
C TYR A 178 3.72 7.92 -5.19
N CYS A 179 2.53 8.13 -5.76
CA CYS A 179 2.11 7.36 -6.93
C CYS A 179 3.18 7.41 -8.03
N TYR A 180 3.73 8.59 -8.29
CA TYR A 180 4.80 8.76 -9.27
C TYR A 180 6.08 7.99 -8.91
N THR A 181 6.55 8.12 -7.67
CA THR A 181 7.75 7.40 -7.20
C THR A 181 7.56 5.89 -7.29
N LEU A 182 6.39 5.37 -6.89
CA LEU A 182 6.09 3.95 -6.98
C LEU A 182 6.05 3.47 -8.44
N LEU A 183 5.50 4.28 -9.36
CA LEU A 183 5.50 3.96 -10.78
C LEU A 183 6.92 3.77 -11.29
N LYS A 184 7.82 4.70 -10.93
CA LYS A 184 9.23 4.64 -11.34
C LYS A 184 9.95 3.44 -10.76
N ASN A 185 9.68 3.09 -9.51
CA ASN A 185 10.24 1.90 -8.89
C ASN A 185 9.75 0.63 -9.58
N LEU A 186 8.43 0.48 -9.78
CA LEU A 186 7.85 -0.69 -10.43
C LEU A 186 8.41 -0.87 -11.85
N GLN A 187 8.48 0.19 -12.64
CA GLN A 187 9.02 0.17 -14.00
C GLN A 187 10.51 -0.19 -14.03
N ALA A 188 11.30 0.31 -13.07
CA ALA A 188 12.71 -0.04 -12.95
C ALA A 188 12.92 -1.48 -12.45
N GLU A 189 11.94 -2.03 -11.74
CA GLU A 189 12.08 -3.28 -10.98
C GLU A 189 11.61 -4.52 -11.76
N PHE A 190 10.54 -4.39 -12.55
CA PHE A 190 9.83 -5.55 -13.13
C PHE A 190 9.47 -5.40 -14.63
N GLU A 191 10.08 -4.45 -15.35
CA GLU A 191 9.89 -4.25 -16.81
C GLU A 191 8.43 -4.45 -17.26
N ASP A 192 8.18 -5.33 -18.25
CA ASP A 192 6.87 -5.59 -18.87
C ASP A 192 5.91 -6.43 -18.00
N SER A 193 6.34 -6.97 -16.85
CA SER A 193 5.49 -7.81 -15.98
C SER A 193 4.71 -6.99 -14.93
N THR A 194 4.69 -5.67 -15.06
CA THR A 194 4.16 -4.72 -14.06
C THR A 194 2.69 -4.35 -14.25
N HIS A 195 2.03 -4.82 -15.30
CA HIS A 195 0.75 -4.26 -15.76
C HIS A 195 -0.35 -4.26 -14.69
N VAL A 196 -0.45 -5.28 -13.83
CA VAL A 196 -1.45 -5.34 -12.74
C VAL A 196 -1.14 -4.32 -11.63
N LEU A 197 0.12 -4.18 -11.24
CA LEU A 197 0.54 -3.23 -10.19
C LEU A 197 0.41 -1.78 -10.69
N ILE A 198 0.82 -1.53 -11.93
CA ILE A 198 0.70 -0.22 -12.58
C ILE A 198 -0.77 0.15 -12.82
N THR A 199 -1.62 -0.82 -13.15
CA THR A 199 -3.08 -0.62 -13.25
C THR A 199 -3.63 -0.02 -11.96
N ARG A 200 -3.36 -0.66 -10.82
CA ARG A 200 -3.89 -0.22 -9.53
C ARG A 200 -3.37 1.17 -9.18
N LEU A 201 -2.08 1.40 -9.42
CA LEU A 201 -1.43 2.67 -9.18
C LEU A 201 -2.06 3.83 -9.97
N TYR A 202 -2.35 3.61 -11.26
CA TYR A 202 -3.04 4.62 -12.06
C TYR A 202 -4.48 4.83 -11.60
N TYR A 203 -5.16 3.79 -11.15
CA TYR A 203 -6.49 3.95 -10.57
C TYR A 203 -6.44 4.80 -9.30
N ASP A 204 -5.51 4.56 -8.39
CA ASP A 204 -5.39 5.33 -7.16
C ASP A 204 -5.02 6.80 -7.44
N ALA A 205 -4.12 7.06 -8.39
CA ALA A 205 -3.83 8.43 -8.86
C ALA A 205 -5.07 9.14 -9.44
N SER A 206 -5.93 8.39 -10.14
CA SER A 206 -7.21 8.89 -10.63
C SER A 206 -8.16 9.25 -9.48
N GLN A 207 -8.25 8.39 -8.46
CA GLN A 207 -9.07 8.63 -7.27
C GLN A 207 -8.61 9.89 -6.51
N ILE A 208 -7.30 10.08 -6.33
CA ILE A 208 -6.75 11.28 -5.69
C ILE A 208 -7.17 12.53 -6.47
N ALA A 209 -6.96 12.53 -7.79
CA ALA A 209 -7.28 13.67 -8.64
C ALA A 209 -8.79 14.01 -8.61
N ILE A 210 -9.67 13.01 -8.77
CA ILE A 210 -11.11 13.24 -8.87
C ILE A 210 -11.75 13.65 -7.53
N THR A 211 -11.18 13.19 -6.41
CA THR A 211 -11.57 13.61 -5.06
C THR A 211 -11.44 15.12 -4.90
N HIS A 212 -10.42 15.75 -5.50
CA HIS A 212 -10.20 17.20 -5.50
C HIS A 212 -10.79 17.95 -6.71
N GLY A 213 -11.60 17.25 -7.52
CA GLY A 213 -12.28 17.81 -8.70
C GLY A 213 -11.39 18.00 -9.93
N ASP A 214 -10.19 17.40 -9.97
CA ASP A 214 -9.29 17.48 -11.12
C ASP A 214 -9.66 16.47 -12.21
N GLN A 215 -10.71 16.78 -12.96
CA GLN A 215 -11.20 15.91 -14.04
C GLN A 215 -10.17 15.75 -15.17
N ALA A 216 -9.32 16.74 -15.40
CA ALA A 216 -8.28 16.67 -16.44
C ALA A 216 -7.30 15.53 -16.13
N ARG A 217 -6.65 15.54 -14.96
CA ARG A 217 -5.70 14.49 -14.58
C ARG A 217 -6.38 13.15 -14.35
N ALA A 218 -7.53 13.14 -13.66
CA ALA A 218 -8.28 11.91 -13.40
C ALA A 218 -8.59 11.16 -14.70
N SER A 219 -9.00 11.87 -15.77
CA SER A 219 -9.29 11.22 -17.06
C SER A 219 -8.06 10.56 -17.70
N ILE A 220 -6.87 11.12 -17.51
CA ILE A 220 -5.61 10.59 -18.06
C ILE A 220 -5.13 9.39 -17.22
N PHE A 221 -5.20 9.48 -15.91
CA PHE A 221 -4.89 8.33 -15.04
C PHE A 221 -5.85 7.17 -15.27
N ALA A 222 -7.16 7.42 -15.33
CA ALA A 222 -8.15 6.41 -15.68
C ALA A 222 -7.91 5.81 -17.07
N LYS A 223 -7.46 6.62 -18.05
CA LYS A 223 -7.07 6.11 -19.36
C LYS A 223 -5.90 5.11 -19.27
N ARG A 224 -4.84 5.43 -18.53
CA ARG A 224 -3.69 4.54 -18.37
C ARG A 224 -4.04 3.26 -17.60
N ALA A 225 -4.90 3.37 -16.60
CA ALA A 225 -5.47 2.21 -15.90
C ALA A 225 -6.32 1.35 -16.86
N TYR A 226 -7.14 1.96 -17.72
CA TYR A 226 -7.91 1.25 -18.73
C TYR A 226 -7.02 0.51 -19.73
N GLU A 227 -6.00 1.18 -20.28
CA GLU A 227 -5.09 0.60 -21.27
C GLU A 227 -4.34 -0.62 -20.71
N THR A 228 -3.92 -0.55 -19.45
CA THR A 228 -3.25 -1.65 -18.76
C THR A 228 -4.22 -2.77 -18.37
N ARG A 229 -5.44 -2.46 -17.90
CA ARG A 229 -6.47 -3.47 -17.63
C ARG A 229 -6.94 -4.23 -18.86
N VAL A 230 -7.06 -3.57 -20.01
CA VAL A 230 -7.43 -4.27 -21.26
C VAL A 230 -6.44 -5.39 -21.59
N VAL A 231 -5.15 -5.20 -21.26
CA VAL A 231 -4.12 -6.23 -21.46
C VAL A 231 -4.26 -7.37 -20.45
N CYS A 232 -4.53 -7.05 -19.17
CA CYS A 232 -4.58 -8.04 -18.09
C CYS A 232 -5.91 -8.80 -18.00
N GLU A 233 -7.03 -8.13 -18.25
CA GLU A 233 -8.38 -8.56 -17.86
C GLU A 233 -9.35 -8.61 -19.06
N GLY A 234 -9.00 -8.01 -20.18
CA GLY A 234 -9.87 -7.92 -21.36
C GLY A 234 -10.91 -6.79 -21.28
N LYS A 235 -11.54 -6.48 -22.42
CA LYS A 235 -12.51 -5.36 -22.53
C LYS A 235 -13.87 -5.64 -21.90
N ASP A 236 -14.17 -6.91 -21.69
CA ASP A 236 -15.39 -7.46 -21.13
C ASP A 236 -15.38 -7.52 -19.60
N SER A 237 -14.23 -7.29 -18.96
CA SER A 237 -14.16 -7.09 -17.50
C SER A 237 -15.02 -5.89 -17.06
N PRO A 238 -15.86 -6.05 -16.02
CA PRO A 238 -16.60 -4.95 -15.40
C PRO A 238 -15.70 -3.79 -14.95
N GLU A 239 -14.57 -4.10 -14.32
CA GLU A 239 -13.58 -3.14 -13.81
C GLU A 239 -12.94 -2.35 -14.95
N THR A 240 -12.67 -3.02 -16.08
CA THR A 240 -12.21 -2.37 -17.32
C THR A 240 -13.28 -1.43 -17.87
N GLY A 241 -14.56 -1.83 -17.79
CA GLY A 241 -15.71 -0.98 -18.12
C GLY A 241 -15.80 0.27 -17.24
N GLU A 242 -15.58 0.13 -15.93
CA GLU A 242 -15.56 1.26 -15.00
C GLU A 242 -14.44 2.26 -15.30
N MET A 243 -13.21 1.78 -15.53
CA MET A 243 -12.11 2.67 -15.94
C MET A 243 -12.44 3.42 -17.22
N LYS A 244 -13.07 2.75 -18.19
CA LYS A 244 -13.52 3.39 -19.43
C LYS A 244 -14.56 4.47 -19.15
N CYS A 245 -15.52 4.20 -18.26
CA CYS A 245 -16.53 5.17 -17.83
C CYS A 245 -15.88 6.40 -17.20
N TRP A 246 -14.95 6.22 -16.25
CA TRP A 246 -14.29 7.32 -15.55
C TRP A 246 -13.27 8.07 -16.43
N MET A 247 -12.65 7.39 -17.39
CA MET A 247 -11.86 8.05 -18.44
C MET A 247 -12.74 8.98 -19.28
N ILE A 248 -13.95 8.54 -19.67
CA ILE A 248 -14.86 9.33 -20.51
C ILE A 248 -15.49 10.47 -19.70
N THR A 249 -16.05 10.13 -18.55
CA THR A 249 -16.81 11.01 -17.65
C THR A 249 -16.30 10.84 -16.21
N PRO A 250 -15.19 11.52 -15.83
CA PRO A 250 -14.62 11.38 -14.49
C PRO A 250 -15.59 11.76 -13.36
N ALA A 251 -16.53 12.68 -13.64
CA ALA A 251 -17.53 13.12 -12.67
C ALA A 251 -18.52 12.01 -12.23
N ASN A 252 -18.58 10.88 -12.94
CA ASN A 252 -19.38 9.72 -12.53
C ASN A 252 -18.75 8.95 -11.36
N HIS A 253 -17.50 9.23 -10.99
CA HIS A 253 -16.84 8.58 -9.87
C HIS A 253 -17.47 9.02 -8.54
N ARG A 254 -17.73 8.06 -7.63
CA ARG A 254 -18.41 8.30 -6.34
C ARG A 254 -17.76 9.39 -5.47
N ASN A 255 -16.44 9.53 -5.55
CA ASN A 255 -15.69 10.52 -4.77
C ASN A 255 -15.59 11.90 -5.45
N PHE A 256 -16.23 12.09 -6.61
CA PHE A 256 -16.09 13.32 -7.37
C PHE A 256 -16.46 14.55 -6.53
N GLY A 257 -15.46 15.40 -6.32
CA GLY A 257 -15.72 16.72 -5.75
C GLY A 257 -15.95 16.78 -4.25
N ALA A 258 -15.55 15.74 -3.51
CA ALA A 258 -15.44 15.82 -2.05
C ALA A 258 -14.57 17.02 -1.60
N SER A 259 -13.64 17.44 -2.47
CA SER A 259 -12.89 18.69 -2.39
C SER A 259 -12.82 19.37 -3.76
N ARG A 260 -12.49 20.66 -3.79
CA ARG A 260 -12.34 21.47 -5.01
C ARG A 260 -10.95 22.09 -5.17
N ARG A 261 -9.97 21.66 -4.37
CA ARG A 261 -8.59 22.20 -4.33
C ARG A 261 -7.92 22.20 -5.71
N TRP A 262 -8.23 21.23 -6.56
CA TRP A 262 -7.62 21.05 -7.87
C TRP A 262 -8.66 21.08 -9.00
N LYS A 263 -9.75 21.83 -8.82
CA LYS A 263 -10.86 21.85 -9.77
C LYS A 263 -10.39 22.15 -11.19
N THR A 264 -10.57 21.17 -12.08
CA THR A 264 -10.38 21.32 -13.52
C THR A 264 -11.53 20.62 -14.26
N THR A 265 -11.63 20.88 -15.56
CA THR A 265 -12.51 20.12 -16.45
C THR A 265 -11.65 19.28 -17.39
N LYS A 266 -12.20 18.19 -17.94
CA LYS A 266 -11.50 17.35 -18.92
C LYS A 266 -11.00 18.12 -20.15
N LYS A 267 -11.62 19.26 -20.49
CA LYS A 267 -11.19 20.14 -21.58
C LYS A 267 -9.85 20.84 -21.31
N MET A 268 -9.39 20.86 -20.06
CA MET A 268 -8.15 21.49 -19.62
C MET A 268 -6.94 20.56 -19.65
N VAL A 269 -7.06 19.36 -20.24
CA VAL A 269 -5.90 18.52 -20.55
C VAL A 269 -5.02 19.27 -21.56
N PRO A 270 -3.72 19.50 -21.27
CA PRO A 270 -2.80 20.16 -22.19
C PRO A 270 -2.74 19.46 -23.55
N LYS A 271 -2.65 20.26 -24.61
CA LYS A 271 -2.48 19.80 -26.00
C LYS A 271 -1.17 20.34 -26.56
N GLY A 272 -0.48 19.54 -27.38
CA GLY A 272 0.76 19.96 -28.06
C GLY A 272 1.95 20.21 -27.11
N THR A 273 1.88 19.73 -25.87
CA THR A 273 3.01 19.72 -24.94
C THR A 273 3.93 18.55 -25.26
N ASN A 274 5.24 18.72 -25.04
CA ASN A 274 6.16 17.60 -25.17
C ASN A 274 5.90 16.54 -24.06
N PRO A 275 6.35 15.29 -24.24
CA PRO A 275 6.06 14.21 -23.30
C PRO A 275 6.51 14.48 -21.87
N ASP A 276 7.69 15.08 -21.68
CA ASP A 276 8.24 15.33 -20.34
C ASP A 276 7.44 16.39 -19.58
N GLN A 277 7.11 17.50 -20.24
CA GLN A 277 6.24 18.53 -19.68
C GLN A 277 4.83 18.01 -19.39
N PHE A 278 4.34 17.08 -20.21
CA PHE A 278 3.06 16.44 -19.97
C PHE A 278 3.10 15.56 -18.72
N GLU A 279 4.18 14.78 -18.50
CA GLU A 279 4.36 14.01 -17.26
C GLU A 279 4.52 14.91 -16.03
N GLU A 280 5.29 16.00 -16.12
CA GLU A 280 5.42 16.97 -15.02
C GLU A 280 4.06 17.57 -14.66
N TRP A 281 3.28 17.97 -15.66
CA TRP A 281 1.91 18.42 -15.46
C TRP A 281 1.06 17.30 -14.83
N LEU A 282 1.06 16.11 -15.39
CA LEU A 282 0.20 14.99 -14.96
C LEU A 282 0.42 14.68 -13.47
N TRP A 283 1.68 14.63 -13.04
CA TRP A 283 2.06 14.31 -11.67
C TRP A 283 2.17 15.53 -10.75
N ARG A 284 1.78 16.72 -11.23
CA ARG A 284 1.87 18.01 -10.50
C ARG A 284 3.30 18.26 -9.95
N ARG A 285 4.32 17.88 -10.71
CA ARG A 285 5.74 18.11 -10.40
C ARG A 285 6.17 19.49 -10.92
N GLY A 286 7.13 20.14 -10.26
CA GLY A 286 7.67 21.43 -10.69
C GLY A 286 6.86 22.66 -10.23
N LYS A 287 6.10 22.55 -9.14
CA LYS A 287 5.45 23.69 -8.46
C LYS A 287 5.91 23.79 -7.02
#